data_AF-A0A7S3V614-F1
#
_entry.id   AF-A0A7S3V614-F1
#
_cell.length_a   1.000
_cell.length_b   1.000
_cell.length_c   1.000
_cell.angle_alpha   90.00
_cell.angle_beta   90.00
_cell.angle_gamma   90.00
#
_symmetry.space_group_name_H-M   'P 1'
#
loop_
_entity.id
_entity.type
_entity.pdbx_description
1 polymer ?
#
loop_
_entity_poly.entity_id
_entity_poly.type
_entity_poly.pdbx_seq_one_letter_code
_entity_poly.pdbx_strand_id
1 'polypeptide(L)'
;MTCSFLRWGGMNRGYTGADYLISFCTGSMFILLLVWIGRFLHNMSICGGNLKQATESMPSLHLRKLWLPGFSAGLLYSIANFCSLVTVDVLGQGVGYSFIQSSMMVSGFWSIYLGELQGQQVKGWLASSILAILGIAWISFEHQH
;
A
#
# COMPACT_ATOMS: atom_id res chain seq x y z
N MET A 1 -12.22 28.46 -1.57
CA MET A 1 -10.87 28.23 -2.13
C MET A 1 -11.00 27.09 -3.13
N THR A 2 -11.39 27.46 -4.33
CA THR A 2 -12.02 26.60 -5.32
C THR A 2 -11.49 27.09 -6.66
N CYS A 3 -10.27 26.69 -7.04
CA CYS A 3 -9.72 26.93 -8.39
C CYS A 3 -8.37 26.23 -8.57
N SER A 4 -8.37 24.89 -8.62
CA SER A 4 -7.30 24.12 -9.28
C SER A 4 -7.78 22.79 -9.90
N PHE A 5 -9.02 22.36 -9.68
CA PHE A 5 -9.52 21.04 -10.11
C PHE A 5 -10.25 21.04 -11.47
N LEU A 6 -10.32 22.20 -12.13
CA LEU A 6 -11.12 22.43 -13.35
C LEU A 6 -10.26 22.74 -14.58
N ARG A 7 -9.20 21.94 -14.77
CA ARG A 7 -8.45 21.89 -16.04
C ARG A 7 -8.24 20.45 -16.53
N TRP A 8 -9.26 19.62 -16.36
CA TRP A 8 -9.44 18.36 -17.07
C TRP A 8 -10.25 18.65 -18.34
N GLY A 9 -9.62 19.35 -19.29
CA GLY A 9 -10.26 19.78 -20.53
C GLY A 9 -9.21 20.03 -21.60
N GLY A 10 -8.83 18.95 -22.31
CA GLY A 10 -7.95 19.05 -23.47
C GLY A 10 -7.24 17.76 -23.84
N MET A 11 -7.88 16.94 -24.68
CA MET A 11 -7.29 16.10 -25.74
C MET A 11 -6.15 15.10 -25.42
N ASN A 12 -6.43 13.83 -25.75
CA ASN A 12 -5.51 12.84 -26.34
C ASN A 12 -4.30 12.41 -25.50
N ARG A 13 -4.49 11.37 -24.66
CA ARG A 13 -3.53 10.28 -24.39
C ARG A 13 -4.10 9.34 -23.31
N GLY A 14 -4.34 8.07 -23.64
CA GLY A 14 -4.91 7.05 -22.74
C GLY A 14 -3.97 6.59 -21.60
N TYR A 15 -3.47 7.52 -20.80
CA TYR A 15 -2.30 7.33 -19.94
C TYR A 15 -2.50 7.83 -18.49
N THR A 16 -3.70 7.77 -17.91
CA THR A 16 -3.89 8.28 -16.53
C THR A 16 -3.52 7.25 -15.46
N GLY A 17 -4.01 6.01 -15.57
CA GLY A 17 -3.79 4.97 -14.56
C GLY A 17 -2.46 4.21 -14.70
N ALA A 18 -2.03 3.95 -15.95
CA ALA A 18 -0.81 3.21 -16.23
C ALA A 18 0.45 4.01 -15.87
N ASP A 19 0.48 5.31 -16.15
CA ASP A 19 1.62 6.17 -15.82
C ASP A 19 1.80 6.32 -14.32
N TYR A 20 0.69 6.42 -13.56
CA TYR A 20 0.72 6.39 -12.11
C TYR A 20 1.32 5.08 -11.59
N LEU A 21 0.88 3.94 -12.13
CA LEU A 21 1.40 2.63 -11.74
C LEU A 21 2.90 2.50 -12.02
N ILE A 22 3.35 2.93 -13.21
CA ILE A 22 4.76 2.90 -13.59
C ILE A 22 5.59 3.83 -12.68
N SER A 23 5.10 5.04 -12.39
CA SER A 23 5.76 5.97 -11.47
C SER A 23 5.83 5.40 -10.04
N PHE A 24 4.80 4.69 -9.59
CA PHE A 24 4.78 4.07 -8.27
C PHE A 24 5.74 2.88 -8.19
N CYS A 25 5.77 2.02 -9.22
CA CYS A 25 6.71 0.91 -9.31
C CYS A 25 8.16 1.40 -9.33
N THR A 26 8.47 2.41 -10.13
CA THR A 26 9.82 2.98 -10.22
C THR A 26 10.24 3.66 -8.91
N GLY A 27 9.35 4.45 -8.30
CA GLY A 27 9.60 5.09 -7.01
C GLY A 27 9.82 4.07 -5.87
N SER A 28 8.98 3.04 -5.79
CA SER A 28 9.12 2.00 -4.76
C SER A 28 10.41 1.17 -4.92
N MET A 29 10.82 0.85 -6.16
CA MET A 29 12.12 0.21 -6.41
C MET A 29 13.29 1.10 -5.98
N PHE A 30 13.22 2.40 -6.23
CA PHE A 30 14.27 3.33 -5.83
C PHE A 30 14.41 3.42 -4.31
N ILE A 31 13.29 3.58 -3.59
CA ILE A 31 13.29 3.60 -2.11
C ILE A 31 13.80 2.27 -1.55
N LEU A 32 13.39 1.13 -2.12
CA LEU A 32 13.86 -0.18 -1.68
C LEU A 32 15.38 -0.30 -1.81
N LEU A 33 15.95 0.16 -2.93
CA LEU A 33 17.40 0.22 -3.13
C LEU A 33 18.08 1.11 -2.07
N LEU A 34 17.53 2.28 -1.78
CA LEU A 34 18.06 3.17 -0.75
C LEU A 34 18.05 2.55 0.64
N VAL A 35 16.96 1.86 1.01
CA VAL A 35 16.87 1.14 2.30
C VAL A 35 17.91 0.02 2.38
N TRP A 36 18.11 -0.72 1.30
CA TRP A 36 19.14 -1.77 1.23
C TRP A 36 20.55 -1.20 1.35
N ILE A 37 20.84 -0.09 0.65
CA ILE A 37 22.11 0.62 0.75
C ILE A 37 22.33 1.14 2.18
N GLY A 38 21.32 1.78 2.78
CA GLY A 38 21.39 2.27 4.16
C GLY A 38 21.63 1.15 5.18
N ARG A 39 20.94 0.01 5.02
CA ARG A 39 21.13 -1.17 5.88
C ARG A 39 22.54 -1.77 5.72
N PHE A 40 23.07 -1.81 4.51
CA PHE A 40 24.43 -2.25 4.25
C PHE A 40 25.47 -1.32 4.89
N LEU A 41 25.32 -0.01 4.73
CA LEU A 41 26.20 1.00 5.34
C LEU A 41 26.16 0.95 6.86
N HIS A 42 24.98 0.79 7.46
CA HIS A 42 24.82 0.62 8.91
C HIS A 42 25.52 -0.66 9.44
N ASN A 43 25.40 -1.78 8.71
CA ASN A 43 26.15 -2.99 9.06
C ASN A 43 27.67 -2.80 8.88
N MET A 44 28.11 -2.07 7.86
CA MET A 44 29.53 -1.74 7.66
C MET A 44 30.10 -0.88 8.79
N SER A 45 29.32 0.08 9.30
CA SER A 45 29.75 0.94 10.41
C SER A 45 29.84 0.17 11.73
N ILE A 46 28.97 -0.81 11.95
CA ILE A 46 29.00 -1.68 13.14
C ILE A 46 30.13 -2.71 13.06
N CYS A 47 30.42 -3.27 11.87
CA CYS A 47 31.45 -4.29 11.67
C CYS A 47 32.85 -3.74 11.38
N GLY A 48 33.11 -2.45 11.61
CA GLY A 48 34.46 -1.87 11.51
C GLY A 48 35.08 -1.89 10.11
N GLY A 49 34.27 -1.85 9.04
CA GLY A 49 34.76 -1.74 7.66
C GLY A 49 35.19 -3.05 6.98
N ASN A 50 34.97 -4.21 7.60
CA ASN A 50 35.31 -5.49 6.98
C ASN A 50 34.17 -5.97 6.04
N LEU A 51 34.33 -5.71 4.74
CA LEU A 51 33.32 -6.01 3.69
C LEU A 51 32.84 -7.48 3.71
N LYS A 52 33.74 -8.42 4.01
CA LYS A 52 33.43 -9.85 4.01
C LYS A 52 32.48 -10.21 5.15
N GLN A 53 32.72 -9.65 6.33
CA GLN A 53 31.92 -9.90 7.54
C GLN A 53 30.58 -9.17 7.50
N ALA A 54 30.52 -7.97 6.90
CA ALA A 54 29.27 -7.24 6.68
C ALA A 54 28.33 -7.95 5.69
N THR A 55 28.90 -8.61 4.67
CA THR A 55 28.15 -9.41 3.69
C THR A 55 27.67 -10.73 4.30
N GLU A 56 28.48 -11.39 5.12
CA GLU A 56 28.10 -12.61 5.85
C GLU A 56 27.06 -12.35 6.97
N SER A 57 27.05 -11.15 7.55
CA SER A 57 26.06 -10.72 8.54
C SER A 57 24.73 -10.29 7.93
N MET A 58 24.62 -10.21 6.60
CA MET A 58 23.34 -9.99 5.97
C MET A 58 22.43 -11.20 6.18
N PRO A 59 21.12 -10.99 6.42
CA PRO A 59 20.18 -12.09 6.48
C PRO A 59 20.30 -12.90 5.20
N SER A 60 20.49 -14.21 5.33
CA SER A 60 20.62 -15.09 4.17
C SER A 60 19.42 -14.84 3.26
N LEU A 61 19.73 -14.39 2.04
CA LEU A 61 18.75 -14.09 1.03
C LEU A 61 18.06 -15.41 0.67
N HIS A 62 16.99 -15.73 1.39
CA HIS A 62 16.07 -16.83 1.10
C HIS A 62 15.25 -16.52 -0.17
N LEU A 63 15.87 -15.89 -1.17
CA LEU A 63 15.31 -15.51 -2.46
C LEU A 63 14.54 -16.67 -3.08
N ARG A 64 15.07 -17.89 -2.97
CA ARG A 64 14.42 -19.08 -3.52
C ARG A 64 13.09 -19.44 -2.85
N LYS A 65 12.92 -19.14 -1.56
CA LYS A 65 11.68 -19.42 -0.81
C LYS A 65 10.74 -18.20 -0.76
N LEU A 66 11.31 -16.99 -0.74
CA LEU A 66 10.53 -15.74 -0.64
C LEU A 66 10.11 -15.16 -1.99
N TRP A 67 10.78 -15.49 -3.10
CA TRP A 67 10.44 -14.93 -4.41
C TRP A 67 8.99 -15.21 -4.73
N LEU A 68 8.55 -16.48 -4.71
CA LEU A 68 7.22 -16.83 -5.16
C LEU A 68 6.10 -16.14 -4.35
N PRO A 69 6.07 -16.24 -3.00
CA PRO A 69 5.06 -15.53 -2.21
C PRO A 69 5.22 -14.01 -2.25
N GLY A 70 6.44 -13.48 -2.35
CA GLY A 70 6.68 -12.04 -2.44
C GLY A 70 6.25 -11.45 -3.79
N PHE A 71 6.52 -12.16 -4.88
CA PHE A 71 6.13 -11.76 -6.23
C PHE A 71 4.61 -11.85 -6.41
N SER A 72 3.98 -12.92 -5.92
CA SER A 72 2.52 -13.05 -5.99
C SER A 72 1.83 -11.98 -5.15
N ALA A 73 2.30 -11.71 -3.93
CA ALA A 73 1.77 -10.64 -3.10
C ALA A 73 1.96 -9.26 -3.74
N GLY A 74 3.13 -8.98 -4.30
CA GLY A 74 3.41 -7.72 -4.99
C GLY A 74 2.56 -7.52 -6.25
N LEU A 75 2.33 -8.59 -7.02
CA LEU A 75 1.46 -8.57 -8.19
C LEU A 75 0.01 -8.32 -7.78
N LEU A 76 -0.51 -9.06 -6.79
CA LEU A 76 -1.86 -8.85 -6.26
C LEU A 76 -2.06 -7.42 -5.73
N TYR A 77 -1.08 -6.90 -4.99
CA TYR A 77 -1.10 -5.53 -4.49
C TYR A 77 -1.16 -4.49 -5.62
N SER A 78 -0.36 -4.69 -6.68
CA SER A 78 -0.37 -3.79 -7.84
C SER A 78 -1.70 -3.80 -8.57
N ILE A 79 -2.29 -4.99 -8.75
CA ILE A 79 -3.64 -5.15 -9.34
C ILE A 79 -4.69 -4.47 -8.45
N ALA A 80 -4.64 -4.69 -7.13
CA ALA A 80 -5.60 -4.09 -6.19
C ALA A 80 -5.53 -2.55 -6.22
N ASN A 81 -4.33 -1.97 -6.29
CA ASN A 81 -4.16 -0.51 -6.40
C ASN A 81 -4.69 0.02 -7.74
N PHE A 82 -4.43 -0.69 -8.84
CA PHE A 82 -4.98 -0.31 -10.14
C PHE A 82 -6.51 -0.35 -10.15
N CYS A 83 -7.12 -1.43 -9.65
CA CYS A 83 -8.56 -1.56 -9.51
C CYS A 83 -9.15 -0.47 -8.59
N SER A 84 -8.43 -0.07 -7.55
CA SER A 84 -8.85 1.01 -6.65
C SER A 84 -8.91 2.36 -7.37
N LEU A 85 -7.92 2.67 -8.21
CA LEU A 85 -7.91 3.89 -9.03
C LEU A 85 -9.07 3.88 -10.05
N VAL A 86 -9.29 2.76 -10.73
CA VAL A 86 -10.40 2.61 -11.68
C VAL A 86 -11.75 2.76 -10.97
N THR A 87 -11.92 2.18 -9.79
CA THR A 87 -13.15 2.31 -9.00
C THR A 87 -13.43 3.77 -8.63
N VAL A 88 -12.40 4.51 -8.22
CA VAL A 88 -12.53 5.93 -7.85
C VAL A 88 -12.81 6.82 -9.07
N ASP A 89 -12.26 6.49 -10.23
CA ASP A 89 -12.49 7.21 -11.49
C ASP A 89 -13.93 6.99 -12.03
N VAL A 90 -14.43 5.76 -11.94
CA VAL A 90 -15.75 5.39 -12.49
C VAL A 90 -16.91 5.70 -11.53
N LEU A 91 -16.76 5.41 -10.23
CA LEU A 91 -17.85 5.58 -9.24
C LEU A 91 -17.78 6.93 -8.50
N GLY A 92 -16.71 7.70 -8.71
CA GLY A 92 -16.45 8.96 -8.01
C GLY A 92 -15.80 8.75 -6.65
N GLN A 93 -15.20 9.83 -6.13
CA GLN A 93 -14.36 9.82 -4.93
C GLN A 93 -15.11 9.28 -3.70
N GLY A 94 -16.37 9.68 -3.49
CA GLY A 94 -17.14 9.26 -2.31
C GLY A 94 -17.40 7.75 -2.23
N VAL A 95 -17.88 7.17 -3.33
CA VAL A 95 -18.20 5.73 -3.39
C VAL A 95 -16.92 4.90 -3.50
N GLY A 96 -15.95 5.33 -4.30
CA GLY A 96 -14.68 4.62 -4.48
C GLY A 96 -13.87 4.49 -3.18
N TYR A 97 -13.76 5.56 -2.38
CA TYR A 97 -13.06 5.48 -1.09
C TYR A 97 -13.75 4.54 -0.10
N SER A 98 -15.08 4.48 -0.12
CA SER A 98 -15.85 3.58 0.75
C SER A 98 -15.58 2.11 0.44
N PHE A 99 -15.43 1.75 -0.84
CA PHE A 99 -15.05 0.39 -1.26
C PHE A 99 -13.62 0.03 -0.85
N ILE A 100 -12.66 0.96 -1.02
CA ILE A 100 -11.27 0.74 -0.60
C ILE A 100 -11.20 0.52 0.91
N GLN A 101 -11.87 1.37 1.71
CA GLN A 101 -11.91 1.22 3.16
C GLN A 101 -12.59 -0.09 3.60
N SER A 102 -13.66 -0.52 2.92
CA SER A 102 -14.32 -1.80 3.18
C SER A 102 -13.41 -2.99 2.91
N SER A 103 -12.57 -2.93 1.86
CA SER A 103 -11.59 -3.99 1.56
C SER A 103 -10.55 -4.17 2.68
N MET A 104 -10.15 -3.08 3.34
CA MET A 104 -9.24 -3.11 4.49
C MET A 104 -9.88 -3.79 5.71
N MET A 105 -11.19 -3.61 5.91
CA MET A 105 -11.92 -4.32 6.96
C MET A 105 -11.97 -5.83 6.70
N VAL A 106 -12.27 -6.25 5.47
CA VAL A 106 -12.28 -7.68 5.09
C VAL A 106 -10.90 -8.31 5.33
N SER A 107 -9.82 -7.61 4.97
CA SER A 107 -8.46 -8.05 5.25
C SER A 107 -8.20 -8.25 6.74
N GLY A 108 -8.67 -7.35 7.60
CA GLY A 108 -8.47 -7.48 9.04
C GLY A 108 -9.27 -8.62 9.67
N PHE A 109 -10.48 -8.90 9.16
CA PHE A 109 -11.23 -10.11 9.54
C PHE A 109 -10.48 -11.39 9.15
N TRP A 110 -9.83 -11.40 7.99
CA TRP A 110 -8.98 -12.51 7.57
C TRP A 110 -7.76 -12.70 8.49
N SER A 111 -7.10 -11.61 8.90
CA SER A 111 -5.99 -11.65 9.86
C SER A 111 -6.41 -12.14 11.26
N ILE A 112 -7.64 -11.86 11.70
CA ILE A 112 -8.21 -12.44 12.93
C ILE A 112 -8.47 -13.94 12.75
N TYR A 113 -9.01 -14.35 11.60
CA TYR A 113 -9.28 -15.76 11.30
C TYR A 113 -8.01 -16.62 11.23
N LEU A 114 -6.93 -16.09 10.65
CA LEU A 114 -5.61 -16.74 10.64
C LEU A 114 -4.91 -16.73 12.00
N GLY A 115 -5.47 -16.04 13.00
CA GLY A 115 -4.91 -15.97 14.35
C GLY A 115 -3.67 -15.07 14.48
N GLU A 116 -3.37 -14.23 13.48
CA GLU A 116 -2.24 -13.28 13.52
C GLU A 116 -2.51 -12.12 14.49
N LEU A 117 -3.77 -11.71 14.64
CA LEU A 117 -4.21 -10.70 15.60
C LEU A 117 -4.87 -11.37 16.81
N GLN A 118 -4.26 -11.28 17.99
CA GLN A 118 -4.81 -11.86 19.23
C GLN A 118 -4.91 -10.85 20.38
N GLY A 119 -5.92 -11.03 21.23
CA GLY A 119 -6.06 -10.30 22.48
C GLY A 119 -6.35 -8.80 22.32
N GLN A 120 -5.50 -7.95 22.89
CA GLN A 120 -5.73 -6.51 23.00
C GLN A 120 -5.65 -5.78 21.64
N GLN A 121 -4.92 -6.35 20.68
CA GLN A 121 -4.80 -5.80 19.32
C GLN A 121 -6.11 -5.90 18.53
N VAL A 122 -6.93 -6.92 18.81
CA VAL A 122 -8.26 -7.08 18.20
C VAL A 122 -9.19 -5.95 18.61
N LYS A 123 -9.13 -5.52 19.88
CA LYS A 123 -9.95 -4.39 20.38
C LYS A 123 -9.57 -3.07 19.68
N GLY A 124 -8.27 -2.83 19.49
CA GLY A 124 -7.78 -1.65 18.77
C GLY A 124 -8.19 -1.65 17.30
N TRP A 125 -8.07 -2.80 16.63
CA TRP A 125 -8.51 -2.98 15.24
C TRP A 125 -10.03 -2.85 15.07
N LEU A 126 -10.80 -3.35 16.03
CA LEU A 126 -12.27 -3.26 15.99
C LEU A 126 -12.73 -1.82 16.22
N ALA A 127 -12.06 -1.08 17.11
CA ALA A 127 -12.32 0.35 17.31
C ALA A 127 -12.01 1.17 16.05
N SER A 128 -10.89 0.92 15.37
CA SER A 128 -10.57 1.61 14.12
C SER A 128 -11.53 1.24 12.98
N SER A 129 -11.99 -0.01 12.94
CA SER A 129 -12.98 -0.47 11.97
C SER A 129 -14.33 0.21 12.15
N ILE A 130 -14.80 0.37 13.39
CA ILE A 130 -16.04 1.12 13.69
C ILE A 130 -15.89 2.59 13.26
N LEU A 131 -14.76 3.22 13.55
CA LEU A 131 -14.49 4.60 13.15
C LEU A 131 -14.50 4.76 11.62
N ALA A 132 -13.97 3.78 10.88
CA ALA A 132 -14.00 3.78 9.42
C ALA A 132 -15.44 3.69 8.88
N ILE A 133 -16.28 2.80 9.43
CA ILE A 133 -17.70 2.71 9.05
C ILE A 133 -18.42 4.03 9.33
N LEU A 134 -18.17 4.66 10.47
CA LEU A 134 -18.77 5.96 10.81
C LEU A 134 -18.34 7.05 9.83
N GLY A 135 -17.07 7.05 9.41
CA GLY A 135 -16.57 7.96 8.36
C GLY A 135 -17.27 7.76 7.02
N ILE A 136 -17.48 6.51 6.59
CA ILE A 136 -18.21 6.17 5.37
C ILE A 136 -19.68 6.63 5.48
N ALA A 137 -20.33 6.32 6.59
CA ALA A 137 -21.73 6.70 6.83
C ALA A 137 -21.90 8.22 6.85
N TRP A 138 -20.96 8.95 7.47
CA TRP A 138 -20.96 10.41 7.49
C TRP A 138 -20.85 11.01 6.09
N ILE A 139 -19.87 10.56 5.30
CA ILE A 139 -19.66 11.02 3.91
C ILE A 139 -20.89 10.69 3.05
N SER A 140 -21.51 9.53 3.25
CA SER A 140 -22.73 9.13 2.54
C SER A 140 -23.93 10.04 2.88
N PHE A 141 -24.04 10.47 4.14
CA PHE A 141 -25.10 11.37 4.58
C PHE A 141 -24.93 12.79 4.02
N GLU A 142 -23.69 13.30 3.98
CA GLU A 142 -23.36 14.60 3.37
C GLU A 142 -23.65 14.61 1.86
N HIS A 143 -23.53 13.47 1.17
CA HIS A 143 -23.80 13.39 -0.27
C HIS A 143 -25.30 13.38 -0.63
N GLN A 144 -26.19 13.22 0.36
CA GLN A 144 -27.65 13.21 0.19
C GLN A 144 -28.30 14.57 0.49
N HIS A 145 -27.55 15.58 0.95
CA HIS A 145 -28.01 16.95 1.18
C HIS A 145 -27.29 17.94 0.26
#